data_AF-A0A9D0Q632-F1
#
_entry.id   AF-A0A9D0Q632-F1
#
_cell.length_a   1.000
_cell.length_b   1.000
_cell.length_c   1.000
_cell.angle_alpha   90.00
_cell.angle_beta   90.00
_cell.angle_gamma   90.00
#
_symmetry.space_group_name_H-M   'P 1'
#
loop_
_entity.id
_entity.type
_entity.pdbx_description
1 polymer ?
#
loop_
_entity_poly.entity_id
_entity_poly.type
_entity_poly.pdbx_seq_one_letter_code
_entity_poly.pdbx_strand_id
1 'polypeptide(L)'
;MTKNTINPPHHHDQPTGFSLIESLVALIIISIGLLGLAALQTSALRNTQIANIASQATIAAHDIIERMRSNPTGMQSKAYNAPSLVANSDCYTTTGCTPTEMAKNDMYEWINELSRTIPQSSAITCLDSTPDDGTHSTNAECDGSGDVYAIKIWSGEENTPSYQRFVTTVIF
;
A
#
# COMPACT_ATOMS: atom_id res chain seq x y z
N MET A 1 -65.86 -66.77 -20.31
CA MET A 1 -66.03 -65.30 -20.36
C MET A 1 -64.66 -64.66 -20.21
N THR A 2 -64.18 -64.10 -21.32
CA THR A 2 -62.84 -63.54 -21.55
C THR A 2 -62.75 -62.12 -21.00
N LYS A 3 -61.83 -61.86 -20.06
CA LYS A 3 -61.42 -60.49 -19.72
C LYS A 3 -60.23 -60.10 -20.59
N ASN A 4 -60.49 -59.22 -21.56
CA ASN A 4 -59.51 -58.59 -22.42
C ASN A 4 -58.89 -57.40 -21.66
N THR A 5 -57.60 -57.49 -21.30
CA THR A 5 -56.85 -56.40 -20.66
C THR A 5 -56.10 -55.61 -21.73
N ILE A 6 -56.56 -54.38 -21.99
CA ILE A 6 -55.90 -53.40 -22.86
C ILE A 6 -54.74 -52.78 -22.06
N ASN A 7 -53.50 -52.95 -22.50
CA ASN A 7 -52.33 -52.27 -21.92
C ASN A 7 -52.25 -50.82 -22.46
N PRO A 8 -51.89 -49.83 -21.63
CA PRO A 8 -51.67 -48.45 -22.09
C PRO A 8 -50.39 -48.37 -22.96
N PRO A 9 -50.29 -47.40 -23.88
CA PRO A 9 -49.09 -47.20 -24.69
C PRO A 9 -47.93 -46.71 -23.81
N HIS A 10 -46.82 -47.44 -23.83
CA HIS A 10 -45.55 -46.97 -23.27
C HIS A 10 -44.98 -45.88 -24.18
N HIS A 11 -45.06 -44.61 -23.76
CA HIS A 11 -44.26 -43.55 -24.35
C HIS A 11 -42.79 -43.84 -24.04
N HIS A 12 -42.05 -44.23 -25.06
CA HIS A 12 -40.59 -44.32 -25.00
C HIS A 12 -40.07 -42.88 -25.03
N ASP A 13 -39.85 -42.28 -23.86
CA ASP A 13 -39.07 -41.05 -23.76
C ASP A 13 -37.66 -41.39 -24.28
N GLN A 14 -37.36 -40.98 -25.51
CA GLN A 14 -36.06 -41.17 -26.09
C GLN A 14 -35.06 -40.34 -25.26
N PRO A 15 -34.00 -40.94 -24.71
CA PRO A 15 -32.94 -40.17 -24.08
C PRO A 15 -32.30 -39.29 -25.16
N THR A 16 -32.53 -37.98 -25.09
CA THR A 16 -31.83 -36.99 -25.91
C THR A 16 -30.37 -36.98 -25.48
N GLY A 17 -29.52 -37.69 -26.22
CA GLY A 17 -28.09 -37.67 -26.01
C GLY A 17 -27.53 -36.27 -26.29
N PHE A 18 -26.72 -35.75 -25.36
CA PHE A 18 -25.96 -34.52 -25.56
C PHE A 18 -25.15 -34.62 -26.85
N SER A 19 -25.28 -33.63 -27.73
CA SER A 19 -24.49 -33.58 -28.95
C SER A 19 -23.04 -33.17 -28.62
N LEU A 20 -22.05 -33.75 -29.29
CA LEU A 20 -20.62 -33.37 -29.12
C LEU A 20 -20.36 -31.87 -29.36
N ILE A 21 -21.22 -31.22 -30.15
CA ILE A 21 -21.12 -29.77 -30.37
C ILE A 21 -21.54 -28.96 -29.14
N GLU A 22 -22.49 -29.48 -28.35
CA GLU A 22 -23.04 -28.81 -27.18
C GLU A 22 -22.00 -28.76 -26.06
N SER A 23 -21.30 -29.86 -25.82
CA SER A 23 -20.19 -29.90 -24.87
C SER A 23 -19.01 -29.02 -25.32
N LEU A 24 -18.71 -28.97 -26.61
CA LEU A 24 -17.64 -28.10 -27.15
C LEU A 24 -17.97 -26.61 -26.97
N VAL A 25 -19.22 -26.21 -27.23
CA VAL A 25 -19.68 -24.84 -26.99
C VAL A 25 -19.65 -24.50 -25.50
N ALA A 26 -20.10 -25.42 -24.63
CA ALA A 26 -20.05 -25.22 -23.18
C ALA A 26 -18.61 -25.01 -22.67
N LEU A 27 -17.65 -25.81 -23.14
CA LEU A 27 -16.24 -25.66 -22.79
C LEU A 27 -15.66 -24.32 -23.24
N ILE A 28 -16.02 -23.82 -24.42
CA ILE A 28 -15.59 -22.51 -24.90
C ILE A 28 -16.10 -21.40 -23.98
N ILE A 29 -17.39 -21.43 -23.63
CA ILE A 29 -18.01 -20.44 -22.75
C ILE A 29 -17.33 -20.44 -21.37
N ILE A 30 -17.12 -21.62 -20.78
CA ILE A 30 -16.42 -21.76 -19.49
C ILE A 30 -14.99 -21.24 -19.59
N SER A 31 -14.27 -21.56 -20.66
CA SER A 31 -12.88 -21.12 -20.85
C SER A 31 -12.78 -19.59 -20.89
N ILE A 32 -13.69 -18.92 -21.60
CA ILE A 32 -13.76 -17.45 -21.63
C ILE A 32 -14.10 -16.89 -20.25
N GLY A 33 -15.06 -17.51 -19.53
CA GLY A 33 -15.41 -17.12 -18.18
C GLY A 33 -14.25 -17.22 -17.19
N LEU A 34 -13.45 -18.29 -17.28
CA LEU A 34 -12.27 -18.49 -16.43
C LEU A 34 -11.15 -17.49 -16.74
N LEU A 35 -10.93 -17.12 -18.01
CA LEU A 35 -9.99 -16.06 -18.38
C LEU A 35 -10.41 -14.70 -17.79
N GLY A 36 -11.72 -14.40 -17.83
CA GLY A 36 -12.27 -13.21 -17.18
C GLY A 36 -12.03 -13.21 -15.67
N LEU A 37 -12.27 -14.34 -15.00
CA LEU A 37 -12.00 -14.49 -13.56
C LEU A 37 -10.51 -14.31 -13.21
N ALA A 38 -9.60 -14.88 -14.00
CA ALA A 38 -8.16 -14.77 -13.78
C ALA A 38 -7.67 -13.31 -13.90
N ALA A 39 -8.21 -12.55 -14.86
CA ALA A 39 -7.93 -11.13 -14.99
C ALA A 39 -8.39 -10.35 -13.74
N LEU A 40 -9.62 -10.59 -13.29
CA LEU A 40 -10.17 -9.97 -12.07
C LEU A 40 -9.35 -10.32 -10.83
N GLN A 41 -8.92 -11.58 -10.70
CA GLN A 41 -8.09 -12.02 -9.58
C GLN A 41 -6.74 -11.28 -9.55
N THR A 42 -6.11 -11.11 -10.71
CA THR A 42 -4.84 -10.37 -10.83
C THR A 42 -5.02 -8.90 -10.44
N SER A 43 -6.10 -8.27 -10.90
CA SER A 43 -6.43 -6.89 -10.50
C SER A 43 -6.71 -6.77 -9.00
N ALA A 44 -7.42 -7.72 -8.41
CA ALA A 44 -7.71 -7.74 -6.98
C ALA A 44 -6.44 -7.88 -6.13
N LEU A 45 -5.50 -8.74 -6.54
CA LEU A 45 -4.19 -8.88 -5.89
C LEU A 45 -3.39 -7.58 -5.96
N ARG A 46 -3.35 -6.93 -7.13
CA ARG A 46 -2.68 -5.63 -7.30
C ARG A 46 -3.28 -4.57 -6.38
N ASN A 47 -4.61 -4.45 -6.33
CA ASN A 47 -5.28 -3.48 -5.48
C ASN A 47 -5.04 -3.75 -3.99
N THR A 48 -5.00 -5.02 -3.58
CA THR A 48 -4.67 -5.43 -2.21
C THR A 48 -3.24 -5.00 -1.85
N GLN A 49 -2.28 -5.18 -2.76
CA GLN A 49 -0.91 -4.75 -2.54
C GLN A 49 -0.80 -3.21 -2.39
N ILE A 50 -1.50 -2.45 -3.22
CA ILE A 50 -1.53 -0.98 -3.13
C ILE A 50 -2.12 -0.53 -1.78
N ALA A 51 -3.24 -1.11 -1.37
CA ALA A 51 -3.87 -0.80 -0.08
C ALA A 51 -2.97 -1.16 1.11
N ASN A 52 -2.24 -2.28 1.03
CA ASN A 52 -1.28 -2.68 2.05
C ASN A 52 -0.13 -1.67 2.20
N ILE A 53 0.49 -1.24 1.09
CA ILE A 53 1.54 -0.22 1.11
C ILE A 53 1.01 1.10 1.68
N ALA A 54 -0.18 1.55 1.26
CA ALA A 54 -0.79 2.77 1.78
C ALA A 54 -1.06 2.68 3.30
N SER A 55 -1.52 1.53 3.79
CA SER A 55 -1.71 1.28 5.23
C SER A 55 -0.39 1.33 5.99
N GLN A 56 0.67 0.72 5.46
CA GLN A 56 2.00 0.74 6.08
C GLN A 56 2.61 2.14 6.09
N ALA A 57 2.47 2.90 4.99
CA ALA A 57 2.92 4.28 4.91
C ALA A 57 2.18 5.18 5.92
N THR A 58 0.87 4.96 6.11
CA THR A 58 0.08 5.67 7.12
C THR A 58 0.59 5.39 8.53
N ILE A 59 0.81 4.10 8.87
CA ILE A 59 1.36 3.71 10.17
C ILE A 59 2.75 4.33 10.39
N ALA A 60 3.62 4.24 9.38
CA ALA A 60 4.96 4.82 9.46
C ALA A 60 4.93 6.35 9.59
N ALA A 61 4.05 7.04 8.87
CA ALA A 61 3.91 8.48 9.00
C ALA A 61 3.45 8.88 10.41
N HIS A 62 2.51 8.14 11.00
CA HIS A 62 2.12 8.36 12.39
C HIS A 62 3.25 8.08 13.38
N ASP A 63 4.07 7.05 13.16
CA ASP A 63 5.24 6.78 14.00
C ASP A 63 6.17 7.99 14.08
N ILE A 64 6.56 8.58 12.95
CA ILE A 64 7.44 9.75 12.96
C ILE A 64 6.76 10.99 13.55
N ILE A 65 5.44 11.16 13.33
CA ILE A 65 4.67 12.25 13.94
C ILE A 65 4.66 12.13 15.47
N GLU A 66 4.51 10.93 16.03
CA GLU A 66 4.56 10.73 17.48
C GLU A 66 5.97 10.96 18.04
N ARG A 67 7.02 10.54 17.33
CA ARG A 67 8.42 10.85 17.68
C ARG A 67 8.66 12.36 17.71
N MET A 68 8.23 13.08 16.68
CA MET A 68 8.28 14.54 16.61
C MET A 68 7.53 15.19 17.78
N ARG A 69 6.32 14.70 18.11
CA ARG A 69 5.52 15.19 19.24
C ARG A 69 6.21 14.94 20.59
N SER A 70 6.94 13.83 20.72
CA SER A 70 7.71 13.51 21.93
C SER A 70 8.95 14.40 22.12
N ASN A 71 9.40 15.06 21.06
CA ASN A 71 10.55 15.96 21.06
C ASN A 71 10.16 17.40 20.66
N PRO A 72 9.34 18.09 21.49
CA PRO A 72 8.84 19.43 21.16
C PRO A 72 9.96 20.47 21.04
N THR A 73 11.07 20.32 21.76
CA THR A 73 12.21 21.23 21.64
C THR A 73 12.93 21.08 20.29
N GLY A 74 13.07 19.85 19.78
CA GLY A 74 13.61 19.58 18.44
C GLY A 74 12.69 20.15 17.35
N MET A 75 11.38 20.09 17.56
CA MET A 75 10.41 20.71 16.67
C MET A 75 10.53 22.24 16.64
N GLN A 76 10.60 22.88 17.82
CA GLN A 76 10.79 24.34 17.92
C GLN A 76 12.09 24.82 17.27
N SER A 77 13.17 24.03 17.36
CA SER A 77 14.46 24.33 16.72
C SER A 77 14.51 23.94 15.24
N LYS A 78 13.39 23.48 14.68
CA LYS A 78 13.24 22.98 13.31
C LYS A 78 14.13 21.79 12.96
N ALA A 79 14.55 21.00 13.96
CA ALA A 79 15.49 19.90 13.80
C ALA A 79 14.97 18.74 12.92
N TYR A 80 13.65 18.59 12.75
CA TYR A 80 13.05 17.61 11.85
C TYR A 80 12.88 18.11 10.41
N ASN A 81 13.42 19.29 10.06
CA ASN A 81 13.41 19.78 8.69
C ASN A 81 14.56 19.17 7.89
N ALA A 82 14.27 18.14 7.10
CA ALA A 82 15.23 17.37 6.31
C ALA A 82 16.51 16.98 7.09
N PRO A 83 16.38 16.31 8.26
CA PRO A 83 17.53 16.00 9.09
C PRO A 83 18.47 14.99 8.42
N SER A 84 19.76 15.11 8.72
CA SER A 84 20.75 14.08 8.43
C SER A 84 20.42 12.79 9.19
N LEU A 85 20.61 11.63 8.55
CA LEU A 85 20.34 10.31 9.13
C LEU A 85 21.53 9.83 9.95
N VAL A 86 21.51 10.08 11.26
CA VAL A 86 22.64 9.74 12.15
C VAL A 86 22.11 8.94 13.34
N ALA A 87 22.53 7.69 13.43
CA ALA A 87 22.28 6.86 14.61
C ALA A 87 23.02 7.42 15.83
N ASN A 88 22.36 7.48 16.97
CA ASN A 88 22.94 7.86 18.24
C ASN A 88 22.35 7.02 19.38
N SER A 89 23.10 6.02 19.84
CA SER A 89 22.67 5.14 20.94
C SER A 89 22.53 5.85 22.28
N ASP A 90 23.22 6.98 22.49
CA ASP A 90 23.20 7.70 23.76
C ASP A 90 21.83 8.32 24.04
N CYS A 91 21.02 8.55 22.99
CA CYS A 91 19.64 9.02 23.08
C CYS A 91 18.73 8.12 23.94
N TYR A 92 19.08 6.84 24.12
CA TYR A 92 18.33 5.87 24.93
C TYR A 92 18.92 5.62 26.31
N THR A 93 20.02 6.28 26.64
CA THR A 93 20.71 6.13 27.92
C THR A 93 20.27 7.21 28.90
N THR A 94 20.67 7.05 30.17
CA THR A 94 20.42 8.09 31.19
C THR A 94 21.13 9.41 30.89
N THR A 95 22.24 9.38 30.15
CA THR A 95 22.93 10.60 29.68
C THR A 95 22.07 11.36 28.67
N GLY A 96 21.30 10.63 27.86
CA GLY A 96 20.47 11.18 26.79
C GLY A 96 21.29 11.80 25.66
N CYS A 97 20.60 12.48 24.75
CA CYS A 97 21.18 13.27 23.68
C CYS A 97 20.42 14.60 23.54
N THR A 98 20.97 15.55 22.79
CA THR A 98 20.29 16.82 22.54
C THR A 98 19.02 16.62 21.69
N PRO A 99 18.03 17.52 21.77
CA PRO A 99 16.83 17.47 20.92
C PRO A 99 17.11 17.37 19.41
N THR A 100 18.19 18.01 18.95
CA THR A 100 18.61 17.95 17.54
C THR A 100 19.25 16.60 17.19
N GLU A 101 20.00 15.99 18.09
CA GLU A 101 20.55 14.64 17.90
C GLU A 101 19.44 13.58 17.94
N MET A 102 18.46 13.75 18.82
CA MET A 102 17.27 12.91 18.87
C MET A 102 16.51 12.92 17.53
N ALA A 103 16.30 14.09 16.93
CA ALA A 103 15.64 14.19 15.62
C ALA A 103 16.40 13.45 14.50
N LYS A 104 17.74 13.50 14.51
CA LYS A 104 18.58 12.76 13.55
C LYS A 104 18.52 11.25 13.78
N ASN A 105 18.49 10.82 15.04
CA ASN A 105 18.36 9.42 15.41
C ASN A 105 16.98 8.85 15.06
N ASP A 106 15.91 9.59 15.38
CA ASP A 106 14.54 9.25 15.02
C ASP A 106 14.39 9.06 13.52
N MET A 107 14.91 10.00 12.72
CA MET A 107 14.85 9.90 11.27
C MET A 107 15.64 8.69 10.74
N TYR A 108 16.81 8.42 11.32
CA TYR A 108 17.63 7.26 10.96
C TYR A 108 16.88 5.96 11.22
N GLU A 109 16.28 5.79 12.40
CA GLU A 109 15.53 4.60 12.74
C GLU A 109 14.27 4.44 11.90
N TRP A 110 13.53 5.54 11.74
CA TRP A 110 12.30 5.56 10.97
C TRP A 110 12.51 5.13 9.53
N ILE A 111 13.53 5.66 8.83
CA ILE A 111 13.85 5.25 7.46
C ILE A 111 14.30 3.78 7.39
N ASN A 112 15.07 3.32 8.37
CA ASN A 112 15.52 1.92 8.41
C ASN A 112 14.33 0.96 8.60
N GLU A 113 13.37 1.31 9.44
CA GLU A 113 12.16 0.50 9.66
C GLU A 113 11.22 0.57 8.45
N LEU A 114 11.05 1.74 7.87
CA LEU A 114 10.28 1.94 6.65
C LEU A 114 10.83 1.07 5.51
N SER A 115 12.15 1.03 5.33
CA SER A 115 12.82 0.25 4.28
C SER A 115 12.66 -1.27 4.44
N ARG A 116 12.39 -1.76 5.66
CA ARG A 116 12.09 -3.17 5.93
C ARG A 116 10.64 -3.52 5.64
N THR A 117 9.76 -2.56 5.84
CA THR A 117 8.30 -2.74 5.76
C THR A 117 7.82 -2.54 4.32
N ILE A 118 8.28 -1.46 3.68
CA ILE A 118 7.96 -1.08 2.31
C ILE A 118 9.24 -1.19 1.46
N PRO A 119 9.37 -2.21 0.59
CA PRO A 119 10.54 -2.33 -0.28
C PRO A 119 10.66 -1.14 -1.23
N GLN A 120 11.90 -0.71 -1.49
CA GLN A 120 12.20 0.44 -2.37
C GLN A 120 11.49 1.72 -1.89
N SER A 121 11.36 1.91 -0.58
CA SER A 121 10.81 3.13 -0.01
C SER A 121 11.87 4.22 0.14
N SER A 122 11.44 5.46 0.02
CA SER A 122 12.18 6.61 0.53
C SER A 122 11.23 7.54 1.25
N ALA A 123 11.74 8.33 2.20
CA ALA A 123 10.91 9.27 2.93
C ALA A 123 11.71 10.47 3.44
N ILE A 124 10.98 11.54 3.73
CA ILE A 124 11.53 12.76 4.30
C ILE A 124 10.47 13.44 5.18
N THR A 125 10.95 14.13 6.22
CA THR A 125 10.18 15.12 6.96
C THR A 125 10.77 16.48 6.64
N CYS A 126 9.95 17.46 6.28
CA CYS A 126 10.45 18.81 6.03
C CYS A 126 9.37 19.87 6.21
N LEU A 127 9.79 21.11 6.43
CA LEU A 127 8.90 22.26 6.35
C LEU A 127 8.57 22.53 4.90
N ASP A 128 7.28 22.57 4.61
CA ASP A 128 6.80 22.66 3.24
C ASP A 128 5.38 23.24 3.18
N SER A 129 5.21 24.33 2.43
CA SER A 129 3.90 24.94 2.18
C SER A 129 3.15 24.32 1.01
N THR A 130 3.82 23.52 0.16
CA THR A 130 3.26 22.81 -0.99
C THR A 130 3.44 21.29 -0.85
N PRO A 131 2.90 20.66 0.21
CA PRO A 131 3.21 19.28 0.60
C PRO A 131 2.99 18.21 -0.48
N ASP A 132 2.09 18.44 -1.44
CA ASP A 132 1.71 17.51 -2.51
C ASP A 132 2.64 17.54 -3.76
N ASP A 133 3.84 18.08 -3.65
CA ASP A 133 4.87 18.07 -4.70
C ASP A 133 6.04 17.10 -4.39
N GLY A 134 7.07 17.14 -5.23
CA GLY A 134 8.23 16.25 -5.15
C GLY A 134 7.97 14.82 -5.66
N THR A 135 9.06 14.19 -6.08
CA THR A 135 9.07 12.86 -6.71
C THR A 135 9.90 11.83 -5.96
N HIS A 136 10.79 12.27 -5.06
CA HIS A 136 11.62 11.38 -4.25
C HIS A 136 12.19 12.13 -3.04
N SER A 137 12.77 11.43 -2.05
CA SER A 137 13.38 12.07 -0.89
C SER A 137 14.52 13.06 -1.22
N THR A 138 15.23 12.85 -2.33
CA THR A 138 16.30 13.73 -2.83
C THR A 138 15.79 14.89 -3.67
N ASN A 139 14.57 14.79 -4.19
CA ASN A 139 13.86 15.85 -4.91
C ASN A 139 12.47 16.03 -4.29
N ALA A 140 12.49 16.30 -3.00
CA ALA A 140 11.29 16.38 -2.18
C ALA A 140 10.58 17.72 -2.31
N GLU A 141 11.18 18.70 -2.99
CA GLU A 141 10.63 20.06 -3.19
C GLU A 141 10.29 20.77 -1.86
N CYS A 142 11.00 20.44 -0.78
CA CYS A 142 10.85 21.11 0.50
C CYS A 142 11.25 22.59 0.40
N ASP A 143 10.28 23.50 0.52
CA ASP A 143 10.52 24.95 0.44
C ASP A 143 11.15 25.55 1.71
N GLY A 144 11.19 24.78 2.81
CA GLY A 144 11.75 25.20 4.10
C GLY A 144 10.96 26.32 4.79
N SER A 145 9.75 26.62 4.30
CA SER A 145 8.93 27.76 4.66
C SER A 145 7.70 27.34 5.46
N GLY A 146 7.18 28.27 6.26
CA GLY A 146 6.02 28.03 7.13
C GLY A 146 6.32 27.20 8.38
N ASP A 147 5.23 26.75 9.01
CA ASP A 147 5.21 25.99 10.27
C ASP A 147 4.55 24.61 10.10
N VAL A 148 4.26 24.23 8.86
CA VAL A 148 3.68 22.93 8.52
C VAL A 148 4.82 21.97 8.19
N TYR A 149 4.88 20.86 8.92
CA TYR A 149 5.75 19.75 8.56
C TYR A 149 5.02 18.81 7.60
N ALA A 150 5.59 18.61 6.42
CA ALA A 150 5.21 17.55 5.50
C ALA A 150 6.00 16.28 5.82
N ILE A 151 5.28 15.16 5.90
CA ILE A 151 5.81 13.81 5.96
C ILE A 151 5.51 13.20 4.59
N LYS A 152 6.56 13.00 3.79
CA LYS A 152 6.45 12.46 2.44
C LYS A 152 7.12 11.10 2.39
N ILE A 153 6.39 10.12 1.88
CA ILE A 153 6.84 8.74 1.69
C ILE A 153 6.60 8.35 0.24
N TRP A 154 7.61 7.79 -0.41
CA TRP A 154 7.54 7.23 -1.75
C TRP A 154 7.88 5.75 -1.72
N SER A 155 7.28 4.99 -2.63
CA SER A 155 7.55 3.57 -2.81
C SER A 155 7.60 3.23 -4.29
N GLY A 156 8.58 2.38 -4.65
CA GLY A 156 8.80 1.96 -6.02
C GLY A 156 9.57 2.99 -6.85
N GLU A 157 9.75 2.67 -8.12
CA GLU A 157 10.55 3.48 -9.04
C GLU A 157 9.67 4.49 -9.79
N GLU A 158 10.16 5.72 -9.94
CA GLU A 158 9.47 6.78 -10.70
C GLU A 158 9.15 6.32 -12.13
N ASN A 159 8.05 6.80 -12.70
CA ASN A 159 7.56 6.43 -14.04
C ASN A 159 7.13 4.96 -14.20
N THR A 160 7.03 4.18 -13.11
CA THR A 160 6.46 2.83 -13.14
C THR A 160 5.01 2.81 -12.63
N PRO A 161 4.16 1.86 -13.09
CA PRO A 161 2.80 1.69 -12.57
C PRO A 161 2.71 1.26 -11.09
N SER A 162 3.86 0.95 -10.47
CA SER A 162 4.03 0.62 -9.06
C SER A 162 4.40 1.81 -8.19
N TYR A 163 4.76 2.95 -8.78
CA TYR A 163 5.11 4.15 -8.04
C TYR A 163 3.93 4.63 -7.20
N GLN A 164 4.20 4.84 -5.91
CA GLN A 164 3.22 5.36 -4.95
C GLN A 164 3.85 6.49 -4.15
N ARG A 165 3.03 7.51 -3.89
CA ARG A 165 3.37 8.65 -3.04
C ARG A 165 2.31 8.78 -1.96
N PHE A 166 2.76 8.93 -0.72
CA PHE A 166 1.95 9.22 0.43
C PHE A 166 2.46 10.50 1.08
N VAL A 167 1.54 11.42 1.35
CA VAL A 167 1.85 12.70 2.00
C VAL A 167 0.84 12.91 3.11
N THR A 168 1.34 13.31 4.27
CA THR A 168 0.52 13.89 5.33
C THR A 168 1.25 15.08 5.93
N THR A 169 0.50 15.99 6.52
CA THR A 169 1.07 17.16 7.19
C THR A 169 0.71 17.19 8.66
N VAL A 170 1.52 17.91 9.43
CA VAL A 170 1.28 18.16 10.84
C VAL A 170 1.74 19.57 11.20
N ILE A 171 1.00 20.18 12.11
CA ILE A 171 1.31 21.49 12.70
C ILE A 171 1.39 21.25 14.21
N PHE A 172 2.35 21.92 14.86
CA PHE A 172 2.59 21.79 16.29
C PHE A 172 2.70 23.16 16.95
#